data_AF-A0A5C8GCX7-F1
#
_entry.id   AF-A0A5C8GCX7-F1
#
_cell.length_a   1.000
_cell.length_b   1.000
_cell.length_c   1.000
_cell.angle_alpha   90.00
_cell.angle_beta   90.00
_cell.angle_gamma   90.00
#
_symmetry.space_group_name_H-M   'P 1'
#
loop_
_entity.id
_entity.type
_entity.pdbx_description
1 polymer ?
#
loop_
_entity_poly.entity_id
_entity_poly.type
_entity_poly.pdbx_seq_one_letter_code
_entity_poly.pdbx_strand_id
1 'polypeptide(L)'
;MKAKKGFNLRQVCGEYIIVSEGENNIDFSSIISMNESSAFLWQEVQKMESFTIDDLVRKTTEQYDVEDETARHDIIELVAQWGKSGIIEGFDIPETEKGGESEVSPSNNESSLKKQPDNKKKSLFKRLFKN
;
A
#
# COMPACT_ATOMS: atom_id res chain seq x y z
N MET A 1 12.78 12.33 1.74
CA MET A 1 12.86 10.86 1.54
C MET A 1 13.23 10.52 0.09
N LYS A 2 13.62 9.27 -0.20
CA LYS A 2 13.82 8.75 -1.57
C LYS A 2 13.41 7.28 -1.70
N ALA A 3 13.05 6.87 -2.91
CA ALA A 3 12.78 5.47 -3.23
C ALA A 3 14.09 4.68 -3.33
N LYS A 4 14.13 3.46 -2.77
CA LYS A 4 15.29 2.58 -2.91
C LYS A 4 15.33 1.97 -4.30
N LYS A 5 16.55 1.79 -4.81
CA LYS A 5 16.78 1.09 -6.07
C LYS A 5 16.51 -0.40 -5.91
N GLY A 6 16.14 -1.06 -7.02
CA GLY A 6 15.86 -2.49 -7.03
C GLY A 6 14.44 -2.86 -6.63
N PHE A 7 13.54 -1.89 -6.42
CA PHE A 7 12.11 -2.14 -6.22
C PHE A 7 11.33 -1.70 -7.45
N ASN A 8 10.64 -2.62 -8.11
CA ASN A 8 9.92 -2.35 -9.35
C ASN A 8 8.42 -2.64 -9.19
N LEU A 9 7.61 -1.73 -9.70
CA LEU A 9 6.16 -1.92 -9.80
C LEU A 9 5.83 -2.80 -11.00
N ARG A 10 5.06 -3.86 -10.77
CA ARG A 10 4.55 -4.75 -11.81
C ARG A 10 3.04 -4.87 -11.67
N GLN A 11 2.38 -5.08 -12.80
CA GLN A 11 0.95 -5.38 -12.82
C GLN A 11 0.74 -6.87 -13.12
N VAL A 12 0.04 -7.58 -12.25
CA VAL A 12 -0.24 -9.01 -12.37
C VAL A 12 -1.73 -9.23 -12.13
N CYS A 13 -2.43 -9.83 -13.09
CA CYS A 13 -3.88 -10.10 -13.00
C CYS A 13 -4.76 -8.90 -12.63
N GLY A 14 -4.35 -7.68 -13.00
CA GLY A 14 -5.07 -6.44 -12.67
C GLY A 14 -4.69 -5.81 -11.34
N GLU A 15 -3.82 -6.44 -10.55
CA GLU A 15 -3.30 -5.91 -9.29
C GLU A 15 -1.89 -5.34 -9.47
N TYR A 16 -1.54 -4.35 -8.64
CA TYR A 16 -0.21 -3.76 -8.62
C TYR A 16 0.61 -4.35 -7.48
N ILE A 17 1.83 -4.78 -7.79
CA ILE A 17 2.76 -5.34 -6.82
C ILE A 17 4.15 -4.71 -6.96
N ILE A 18 4.82 -4.48 -5.84
CA ILE A 18 6.25 -4.18 -5.82
C ILE A 18 7.02 -5.48 -5.61
N VAL A 19 8.03 -5.70 -6.45
CA VAL A 19 9.00 -6.79 -6.32
C VAL A 19 10.40 -6.24 -6.15
N SER A 20 11.21 -6.90 -5.31
CA SER A 20 12.65 -6.65 -5.23
C SER A 20 13.38 -7.43 -6.33
N GLU A 21 14.26 -6.73 -7.05
CA GLU A 21 15.19 -7.33 -8.01
C GLU A 21 16.55 -7.48 -7.31
N GLY A 22 16.95 -8.74 -7.10
CA GLY A 22 18.30 -9.08 -6.65
C GLY A 22 19.29 -9.06 -7.80
N GLU A 23 20.57 -9.28 -7.49
CA GLU A 23 21.69 -9.15 -8.43
C GLU A 23 21.54 -10.02 -9.70
N ASN A 24 20.81 -11.14 -9.62
CA ASN A 24 20.61 -12.07 -10.73
C ASN A 24 19.18 -12.65 -10.85
N ASN A 25 18.25 -12.29 -9.96
CA ASN A 25 16.90 -12.86 -9.96
C ASN A 25 15.86 -11.95 -9.28
N ILE A 26 14.59 -12.11 -9.64
CA ILE A 26 13.47 -11.48 -8.95
C ILE A 26 13.24 -12.21 -7.63
N ASP A 27 13.22 -11.48 -6.51
CA ASP A 27 12.93 -12.01 -5.19
C ASP A 27 11.46 -11.73 -4.83
N PHE A 28 10.68 -12.80 -4.76
CA PHE A 28 9.25 -12.77 -4.41
C PHE A 28 9.00 -12.92 -2.91
N SER A 29 10.06 -13.02 -2.09
CA SER A 29 9.90 -13.14 -0.62
C SER A 29 9.31 -11.87 0.00
N SER A 30 9.44 -10.73 -0.68
CA SER A 30 9.00 -9.41 -0.21
C SER A 30 8.11 -8.74 -1.27
N ILE A 31 6.94 -9.34 -1.54
CA ILE A 31 5.90 -8.72 -2.39
C ILE A 31 5.09 -7.75 -1.55
N ILE A 32 4.95 -6.51 -2.04
CA ILE A 32 4.06 -5.52 -1.44
C ILE A 32 2.94 -5.22 -2.44
N SER A 33 1.72 -5.55 -2.06
CA SER A 33 0.54 -5.22 -2.86
C SER A 33 0.21 -3.74 -2.74
N MET A 34 -0.14 -3.12 -3.87
CA MET A 34 -0.52 -1.73 -3.96
C MET A 34 -1.94 -1.62 -4.52
N ASN A 35 -2.71 -0.70 -3.95
CA ASN A 35 -3.92 -0.22 -4.60
C ASN A 35 -3.55 0.76 -5.74
N GLU A 36 -4.54 1.16 -6.53
CA GLU A 36 -4.34 2.05 -7.69
C GLU A 36 -3.69 3.38 -7.30
N SER A 37 -4.12 3.99 -6.21
CA SER A 37 -3.60 5.28 -5.73
C SER A 37 -2.15 5.19 -5.26
N SER A 38 -1.79 4.16 -4.49
CA SER A 38 -0.42 3.89 -4.04
C SER A 38 0.49 3.55 -5.22
N ALA A 39 0.00 2.80 -6.21
CA ALA A 39 0.74 2.46 -7.42
C ALA A 39 1.06 3.71 -8.26
N PHE A 40 0.07 4.60 -8.43
CA PHE A 40 0.27 5.90 -9.09
C PHE A 40 1.36 6.73 -8.40
N LEU A 41 1.26 6.89 -7.07
CA LEU A 41 2.25 7.65 -6.30
C LEU A 41 3.63 7.00 -6.37
N TRP A 42 3.70 5.67 -6.34
CA TRP A 42 4.94 4.94 -6.49
C TRP A 42 5.61 5.15 -7.86
N GLN A 43 4.84 5.27 -8.93
CA GLN A 43 5.36 5.62 -10.25
C GLN A 43 5.92 7.05 -10.29
N GLU A 44 5.31 7.99 -9.58
CA GLU A 44 5.78 9.36 -9.50
C GLU A 44 7.08 9.48 -8.68
N VAL A 45 7.16 8.85 -7.51
CA VAL A 45 8.39 8.90 -6.68
C VAL A 45 9.58 8.24 -7.33
N GLN A 46 9.40 7.20 -8.15
CA GLN A 46 10.49 6.56 -8.89
C GLN A 46 11.12 7.49 -9.94
N LYS A 47 10.40 8.53 -10.38
CA LYS A 47 10.91 9.56 -11.32
C LYS A 47 11.62 10.70 -10.59
N MET A 48 11.51 10.77 -9.26
CA MET A 48 12.08 11.83 -8.43
C MET A 48 13.34 11.34 -7.72
N GLU A 49 14.35 12.21 -7.59
CA GLU A 49 15.56 11.88 -6.81
C GLU A 49 15.26 11.85 -5.31
N SER A 50 14.41 12.77 -4.85
CA SER A 50 13.86 12.82 -3.50
C SER A 50 12.46 13.42 -3.52
N PHE A 51 11.68 13.11 -2.49
CA PHE A 51 10.30 13.59 -2.33
C PHE A 51 9.99 13.84 -0.85
N THR A 52 8.96 14.64 -0.62
CA THR A 52 8.41 14.97 0.70
C THR A 52 6.95 14.55 0.81
N ILE A 53 6.38 14.62 2.02
CA ILE A 53 4.94 14.42 2.25
C ILE A 53 4.14 15.41 1.40
N ASP A 54 4.51 16.69 1.40
CA ASP A 54 3.78 17.75 0.70
C ASP A 54 3.79 17.53 -0.83
N ASP A 55 4.86 16.96 -1.39
CA ASP A 55 4.90 16.60 -2.81
C ASP A 55 3.87 15.53 -3.18
N LEU A 56 3.71 14.52 -2.31
CA LEU A 56 2.76 13.43 -2.50
C LEU A 56 1.32 13.87 -2.23
N VAL A 57 1.10 14.75 -1.25
CA VAL A 57 -0.21 15.36 -1.00
C VAL A 57 -0.66 16.15 -2.22
N ARG A 58 0.21 17.02 -2.75
CA ARG A 58 -0.07 17.77 -3.99
C ARG A 58 -0.38 16.84 -5.16
N LYS A 59 0.40 15.77 -5.34
CA LYS A 59 0.14 14.80 -6.42
C LYS A 59 -1.19 14.07 -6.25
N THR A 60 -1.60 13.82 -5.02
CA THR A 60 -2.87 13.16 -4.71
C THR A 60 -4.04 14.10 -4.97
N THR A 61 -3.98 15.35 -4.50
CA THR A 61 -5.05 16.34 -4.71
C THR A 61 -5.11 16.84 -6.16
N GLU A 62 -4.01 16.78 -6.91
CA GLU A 62 -4.00 17.02 -8.36
C GLU A 62 -4.74 15.92 -9.14
N GLN A 63 -4.66 14.67 -8.67
CA GLN A 63 -5.16 13.51 -9.40
C GLN A 63 -6.54 13.03 -8.91
N TYR A 64 -6.86 13.29 -7.65
CA TYR A 64 -8.09 12.89 -7.00
C TYR A 64 -8.73 14.12 -6.36
N ASP A 65 -10.06 14.21 -6.43
CA ASP A 65 -10.83 15.26 -5.77
C ASP A 65 -10.99 14.93 -4.28
N VAL A 66 -9.92 15.15 -3.53
CA VAL A 66 -9.83 14.88 -2.09
C VAL A 66 -9.36 16.12 -1.34
N GLU A 67 -9.84 16.29 -0.11
CA GLU A 67 -9.44 17.40 0.75
C GLU A 67 -7.98 17.26 1.19
N ASP A 68 -7.27 18.40 1.28
CA ASP A 68 -5.84 18.45 1.60
C ASP A 68 -5.52 17.76 2.94
N GLU A 69 -6.33 17.99 3.98
CA GLU A 69 -6.14 17.34 5.29
C GLU A 69 -6.28 15.82 5.23
N THR A 70 -7.26 15.33 4.45
CA THR A 70 -7.48 13.89 4.26
C THR A 70 -6.34 13.27 3.46
N ALA A 71 -5.96 13.88 2.33
CA ALA A 71 -4.82 13.44 1.53
C ALA A 71 -3.53 13.41 2.37
N ARG A 72 -3.32 14.42 3.21
CA ARG A 72 -2.14 14.48 4.08
C ARG A 72 -2.11 13.35 5.10
N HIS A 73 -3.24 13.03 5.73
CA HIS A 73 -3.31 11.91 6.65
C HIS A 73 -2.97 10.58 5.94
N ASP A 74 -3.59 10.34 4.77
CA ASP A 74 -3.39 9.11 4.00
C ASP A 74 -1.95 8.97 3.49
N ILE A 75 -1.34 10.06 3.02
CA ILE A 75 0.06 10.08 2.59
C ILE A 75 1.01 9.80 3.75
N ILE A 76 0.76 10.34 4.94
CA ILE A 76 1.60 10.08 6.12
C ILE A 76 1.59 8.58 6.45
N GLU A 77 0.41 7.97 6.46
CA GLU A 77 0.27 6.53 6.70
C GLU A 77 0.95 5.70 5.60
N LEU A 78 0.74 6.06 4.33
CA LEU A 78 1.35 5.38 3.20
C LEU A 78 2.88 5.40 3.26
N VAL A 79 3.46 6.57 3.54
CA VAL A 79 4.92 6.74 3.60
C VAL A 79 5.50 6.00 4.80
N ALA A 80 4.81 5.98 5.94
CA ALA A 80 5.23 5.17 7.08
C ALA A 80 5.23 3.67 6.74
N GLN A 81 4.21 3.18 6.03
CA GLN A 81 4.16 1.79 5.55
C GLN A 81 5.30 1.47 4.57
N TRP A 82 5.62 2.38 3.65
CA TRP A 82 6.76 2.24 2.74
C TRP A 82 8.09 2.20 3.50
N GLY A 83 8.25 3.04 4.51
CA GLY A 83 9.42 3.05 5.39
C GLY A 83 9.59 1.75 6.15
N LYS A 84 8.50 1.26 6.77
CA LYS A 84 8.45 -0.03 7.48
C LYS A 84 8.74 -1.22 6.56
N SER A 85 8.25 -1.16 5.32
CA SER A 85 8.50 -2.18 4.30
C SER A 85 9.91 -2.08 3.71
N GLY A 86 10.66 -1.03 4.05
CA GLY A 86 12.04 -0.85 3.63
C GLY A 86 12.22 -0.46 2.16
N ILE A 87 11.16 -0.05 1.46
CA ILE A 87 11.23 0.32 0.03
C ILE A 87 11.61 1.78 -0.20
N ILE A 88 11.56 2.60 0.84
CA ILE A 88 12.07 3.98 0.85
C ILE A 88 13.17 4.13 1.91
N GLU A 89 13.94 5.21 1.80
CA GLU A 89 14.95 5.59 2.78
C GLU A 89 14.99 7.11 2.98
N GLY A 90 15.34 7.56 4.18
CA GLY A 90 15.37 8.96 4.57
C GLY A 90 15.33 9.13 6.09
N PHE A 91 15.71 10.31 6.57
CA PHE A 91 15.63 10.68 7.99
C PHE A 91 14.28 11.32 8.36
N ASP A 92 13.46 11.61 7.36
CA ASP A 92 12.19 12.32 7.42
C ASP A 92 10.97 11.40 7.23
N ILE A 93 11.16 10.09 7.41
CA ILE A 93 10.07 9.10 7.38
C ILE A 93 9.29 9.20 8.70
N PRO A 94 7.95 9.39 8.67
CA PRO A 94 7.14 9.45 9.87
C PRO A 94 7.08 8.07 10.58
N GLU A 95 7.24 8.07 11.90
CA GLU A 95 6.97 6.91 12.74
C GLU A 95 5.48 6.87 13.08
N THR A 96 4.74 5.89 12.55
CA THR A 96 3.32 5.70 12.87
C THR A 96 3.14 4.44 13.71
N GLU A 97 2.71 4.59 14.97
CA GLU A 97 2.47 3.45 15.87
C GLU A 97 1.13 2.72 15.63
N LYS A 98 0.28 3.23 14.73
CA LYS A 98 -0.94 2.55 14.31
C LYS A 98 -0.66 1.78 13.02
N GLY A 99 -0.33 0.50 13.17
CA GLY A 99 -0.34 -0.43 12.06
C GLY A 99 -1.76 -0.61 11.55
N GLY A 100 -2.13 0.10 10.48
CA GLY A 100 -3.15 -0.38 9.56
C GLY A 100 -2.72 -1.76 9.10
N GLU A 101 -3.57 -2.75 9.36
CA GLU A 101 -3.35 -4.14 8.97
C GLU A 101 -3.17 -4.22 7.46
N SER A 102 -1.92 -4.27 6.99
CA SER A 102 -1.64 -4.87 5.69
C SER A 102 -2.02 -6.33 5.82
N GLU A 103 -3.11 -6.72 5.15
CA GLU A 103 -3.47 -8.12 4.94
C GLU A 103 -2.30 -8.82 4.24
N VAL A 104 -1.43 -9.43 5.03
CA VAL A 104 -0.52 -10.47 4.56
C VAL A 104 -1.42 -11.61 4.12
N SER A 105 -1.61 -11.75 2.80
CA SER A 105 -2.31 -12.89 2.23
C SER A 105 -1.63 -14.19 2.69
N PRO A 106 -2.30 -15.05 3.47
CA PRO A 106 -1.78 -16.37 3.76
C PRO A 106 -2.09 -17.27 2.57
N SER A 107 -1.07 -17.95 2.05
CA SER A 107 -1.25 -19.20 1.33
C SER A 107 -2.16 -20.14 2.15
N ASN A 108 -3.20 -20.74 1.54
CA ASN A 108 -3.44 -22.19 1.54
C ASN A 108 -4.80 -22.64 0.96
N ASN A 109 -4.75 -23.88 0.44
CA ASN A 109 -5.72 -24.70 -0.30
C ASN A 109 -7.16 -24.86 0.25
N GLU A 110 -8.08 -25.07 -0.71
CA GLU A 110 -9.32 -25.90 -0.73
C GLU A 110 -10.42 -25.85 0.37
N SER A 111 -11.63 -25.46 -0.08
CA SER A 111 -12.92 -26.18 0.00
C SER A 111 -14.03 -25.85 1.05
N SER A 112 -15.27 -25.68 0.51
CA SER A 112 -16.61 -26.12 1.03
C SER A 112 -17.53 -25.23 1.94
N LEU A 113 -18.54 -24.60 1.29
CA LEU A 113 -20.02 -24.58 1.50
C LEU A 113 -20.74 -24.37 2.89
N LYS A 114 -21.54 -23.26 3.02
CA LYS A 114 -23.03 -23.15 3.32
C LYS A 114 -23.53 -22.07 4.34
N LYS A 115 -24.45 -21.22 3.82
CA LYS A 115 -25.77 -20.68 4.31
C LYS A 115 -25.91 -19.57 5.42
N GLN A 116 -26.71 -18.55 5.04
CA GLN A 116 -27.35 -17.38 5.73
C GLN A 116 -28.60 -17.77 6.59
N PRO A 117 -29.18 -16.95 7.54
CA PRO A 117 -29.80 -15.60 7.29
C PRO A 117 -29.89 -14.52 8.45
N ASP A 118 -30.12 -13.25 8.05
CA ASP A 118 -30.95 -12.12 8.57
C ASP A 118 -31.03 -11.77 10.09
N ASN A 119 -31.10 -10.52 10.61
CA ASN A 119 -31.19 -9.13 10.15
C ASN A 119 -30.87 -8.18 11.37
N LYS A 120 -30.46 -6.92 11.13
CA LYS A 120 -30.40 -5.70 12.00
C LYS A 120 -29.03 -5.01 12.13
N LYS A 121 -28.92 -3.87 11.41
CA LYS A 121 -28.02 -2.70 11.57
C LYS A 121 -26.65 -2.97 12.23
N LYS A 122 -25.61 -3.28 11.45
CA LYS A 122 -24.22 -3.37 11.93
C LYS A 122 -23.23 -2.94 10.85
N SER A 123 -22.32 -2.06 11.25
CA SER A 123 -21.02 -1.73 10.68
C SER A 123 -20.61 -2.52 9.42
N LEU A 124 -20.34 -1.80 8.34
CA LEU A 124 -19.80 -2.34 7.08
C LEU A 124 -18.51 -3.15 7.28
N PHE A 125 -17.81 -2.96 8.41
CA PHE A 125 -16.59 -3.70 8.77
C PHE A 125 -16.80 -5.05 9.46
N LYS A 126 -18.04 -5.43 9.82
CA LYS A 126 -18.29 -6.69 10.54
C LYS A 126 -18.72 -7.85 9.63
N ARG A 127 -18.77 -7.64 8.31
CA ARG A 127 -19.27 -8.64 7.36
C ARG A 127 -18.17 -9.51 6.72
N LEU A 128 -16.89 -9.25 6.99
CA LEU A 128 -15.77 -10.03 6.44
C LEU A 128 -15.17 -11.08 7.37
N PHE A 129 -15.47 -11.05 8.69
CA PHE A 129 -14.85 -11.97 9.64
C PHE A 129 -15.92 -12.71 10.47
N LYS A 130 -16.34 -13.87 9.99
CA LYS A 130 -16.91 -14.94 10.81
C LYS A 130 -16.43 -16.30 10.29
N ASN A 131 -15.34 -16.80 10.87
CA ASN A 131 -15.35 -17.88 11.85
C ASN A 131 -14.03 -17.88 12.61
#